data_AF-A0A820A7W3-F1
#
_entry.id   AF-A0A820A7W3-F1
#
_cell.length_a   1.000
_cell.length_b   1.000
_cell.length_c   1.000
_cell.angle_alpha   90.00
_cell.angle_beta   90.00
_cell.angle_gamma   90.00
#
_symmetry.space_group_name_H-M   'P 1'
#
loop_
_entity.id
_entity.type
_entity.pdbx_description
1 polymer ?
#
loop_
_entity_poly.entity_id
_entity_poly.type
_entity_poly.pdbx_seq_one_letter_code
_entity_poly.pdbx_strand_id
1 'polypeptide(L)'
;MDFIFCIKGGIAVISLMTGHVVNNFNIKSSSTIGDTNRTLDNFPTGSDEVIIAMALSFTVGLVQLILSICRLGFVTLFLSDTFISGYTAGTAVLVLTSQMPDVFGIKIQRRTGPLKIIYVYIELFKRLRETNFVTLIISISAMISIYTVKEFIEPAYKRLIKQCKIFRQVQIPIPIELIVVC
;
A
#
# COMPACT_ATOMS: atom_id res chain seq x y z
N MET A 1 -12.96 -16.69 -0.22
CA MET A 1 -12.62 -15.42 -0.92
C MET A 1 -11.73 -14.53 -0.06
N ASP A 2 -11.70 -14.79 1.25
CA ASP A 2 -11.06 -14.00 2.31
C ASP A 2 -9.52 -14.03 2.26
N PHE A 3 -8.94 -15.17 1.88
CA PHE A 3 -7.49 -15.35 1.79
C PHE A 3 -6.83 -14.42 0.74
N ILE A 4 -7.51 -14.19 -0.39
CA ILE A 4 -7.02 -13.29 -1.47
C ILE A 4 -7.10 -11.81 -1.05
N PHE A 5 -8.11 -11.43 -0.26
CA PHE A 5 -8.25 -10.07 0.24
C PHE A 5 -7.19 -9.75 1.32
N CYS A 6 -6.92 -10.72 2.21
CA CYS A 6 -5.83 -10.63 3.17
C CYS A 6 -4.45 -10.51 2.50
N ILE A 7 -4.20 -11.27 1.43
CA ILE A 7 -2.95 -11.18 0.66
C ILE A 7 -2.81 -9.79 0.01
N LYS A 8 -3.87 -9.26 -0.62
CA LYS A 8 -3.85 -7.93 -1.24
C LYS A 8 -3.60 -6.81 -0.23
N GLY A 9 -4.22 -6.88 0.96
CA GLY A 9 -3.99 -5.91 2.04
C GLY A 9 -2.57 -5.98 2.60
N GLY A 10 -2.07 -7.19 2.86
CA GLY A 10 -0.73 -7.41 3.42
C GLY A 10 0.39 -6.84 2.54
N ILE A 11 0.29 -6.99 1.22
CA ILE A 11 1.30 -6.47 0.27
C ILE A 11 1.40 -4.94 0.34
N ALA A 12 0.26 -4.25 0.46
CA ALA A 12 0.23 -2.79 0.57
C ALA A 12 0.92 -2.31 1.85
N VAL A 13 0.68 -2.99 2.98
CA VAL A 13 1.32 -2.66 4.26
C VAL A 13 2.82 -2.95 4.21
N ILE A 14 3.23 -4.08 3.66
CA ILE A 14 4.65 -4.43 3.50
C ILE A 14 5.35 -3.36 2.67
N SER A 15 4.74 -2.89 1.57
CA SER A 15 5.28 -1.80 0.76
C SER A 15 5.43 -0.50 1.56
N LEU A 16 4.40 -0.11 2.31
CA LEU A 16 4.43 1.11 3.12
C LEU A 16 5.46 1.03 4.26
N MET A 17 5.58 -0.13 4.91
CA MET A 17 6.56 -0.38 5.99
C MET A 17 8.00 -0.37 5.46
N THR A 18 8.27 -1.07 4.36
CA THR A 18 9.59 -1.07 3.71
C THR A 18 9.98 0.35 3.29
N GLY A 19 9.05 1.08 2.65
CA GLY A 19 9.28 2.48 2.27
C GLY A 19 9.58 3.38 3.48
N HIS A 20 8.90 3.17 4.61
CA HIS A 20 9.17 3.91 5.84
C HIS A 20 10.56 3.59 6.40
N VAL A 21 10.97 2.32 6.44
CA VAL A 21 12.31 1.92 6.90
C VAL A 21 13.39 2.56 6.02
N VAL A 22 13.28 2.40 4.70
CA VAL A 22 14.23 2.97 3.73
C VAL A 22 14.35 4.49 3.87
N ASN A 23 13.22 5.20 3.95
CA ASN A 23 13.20 6.65 4.11
C ASN A 23 13.82 7.10 5.45
N ASN A 24 13.63 6.35 6.54
CA ASN A 24 14.25 6.69 7.84
C ASN A 24 15.77 6.52 7.82
N PHE A 25 16.26 5.45 7.17
CA PHE A 25 17.70 5.26 7.01
C PHE A 25 18.31 6.39 6.17
N ASN A 26 17.66 6.80 5.07
CA ASN A 26 18.12 7.92 4.26
C ASN A 26 18.21 9.22 5.08
N ILE A 27 17.16 9.57 5.85
CA ILE A 27 17.16 10.76 6.73
C ILE A 27 18.29 10.70 7.77
N LYS A 28 18.55 9.53 8.36
CA LYS A 28 19.61 9.37 9.38
C LYS A 28 21.01 9.54 8.77
N SER A 29 21.23 8.99 7.57
CA SER A 29 22.47 9.19 6.82
C SER A 29 22.69 10.67 6.47
N SER A 30 21.66 11.37 5.99
CA SER A 30 21.74 12.81 5.69
C SER A 30 22.01 13.68 6.92
N SER A 31 21.47 13.30 8.09
CA SER A 31 21.64 14.05 9.35
C SER A 31 23.04 13.89 9.96
N THR A 32 23.78 12.84 9.58
CA THR A 32 25.16 12.62 10.02
C THR A 32 26.17 13.40 9.17
N ILE A 33 25.77 13.83 7.97
CA ILE A 33 26.55 14.67 7.05
C ILE A 33 26.12 16.13 7.24
N GLY A 34 26.21 16.62 8.47
CA GLY A 34 26.24 18.06 8.74
C GLY A 34 27.69 18.54 8.61
N ASP A 35 27.92 19.53 7.75
CA ASP A 35 29.15 20.30 7.57
C ASP A 35 30.26 19.68 6.69
N THR A 36 30.10 19.79 5.37
CA THR A 36 31.05 20.55 4.52
C THR A 36 30.53 20.66 3.09
N ASN A 37 30.65 21.86 2.52
CA ASN A 37 30.34 22.20 1.13
C ASN A 37 30.94 21.17 0.15
N ARG A 38 30.16 20.19 -0.31
CA ARG A 38 30.49 19.37 -1.47
C ARG A 38 29.37 19.49 -2.49
N THR A 39 29.54 20.46 -3.38
CA THR A 39 29.04 20.39 -4.75
C THR A 39 29.53 19.08 -5.37
N LEU A 40 28.62 18.35 -6.02
CA LEU A 40 28.85 17.13 -6.82
C LEU A 40 29.10 15.86 -6.01
N ASP A 41 28.00 15.18 -5.64
CA ASP A 41 27.84 13.81 -6.13
C ASP A 41 26.34 13.53 -6.31
N ASN A 42 25.84 13.68 -7.54
CA ASN A 42 24.56 13.12 -7.97
C ASN A 42 24.75 11.61 -8.14
N PHE A 43 25.13 10.91 -7.07
CA PHE A 43 25.02 9.46 -7.04
C PHE A 43 23.53 9.14 -7.00
N PRO A 44 23.01 8.21 -7.82
CA PRO A 44 21.59 7.93 -7.85
C PRO A 44 21.16 7.47 -6.46
N THR A 45 20.42 8.32 -5.72
CA THR A 45 19.92 8.02 -4.37
C THR A 45 19.17 6.68 -4.30
N GLY A 46 18.69 6.18 -5.44
CA GLY A 46 18.10 4.87 -5.58
C GLY A 46 19.05 3.69 -5.30
N SER A 47 20.38 3.82 -5.44
CA SER A 47 21.30 2.71 -5.15
C SER A 47 21.29 2.36 -3.67
N ASP A 48 21.31 3.36 -2.80
CA ASP A 48 21.36 3.18 -1.36
C ASP A 48 20.03 2.65 -0.83
N GLU A 49 18.92 3.17 -1.36
CA GLU A 49 17.56 2.69 -1.04
C GLU A 49 17.39 1.20 -1.38
N VAL A 50 17.90 0.78 -2.55
CA VAL A 50 17.86 -0.62 -2.99
C VAL A 50 18.73 -1.50 -2.09
N ILE A 51 19.92 -1.04 -1.68
CA ILE A 51 20.79 -1.78 -0.75
C ILE A 51 20.10 -1.98 0.61
N ILE A 52 19.45 -0.94 1.15
CA ILE A 52 18.70 -1.03 2.41
C ILE A 52 17.53 -2.01 2.27
N ALA A 53 16.79 -1.95 1.16
CA ALA A 53 15.67 -2.85 0.89
C ALA A 53 16.14 -4.32 0.73
N MET A 54 17.29 -4.55 0.08
CA MET A 54 17.90 -5.88 -0.05
C MET A 54 18.31 -6.44 1.32
N ALA A 55 18.99 -5.63 2.14
CA ALA A 55 19.38 -6.03 3.49
C ALA A 55 18.16 -6.36 4.36
N LEU A 56 17.12 -5.53 4.31
CA LEU A 56 15.86 -5.77 5.02
C LEU A 56 15.21 -7.08 4.57
N SER A 57 15.12 -7.31 3.25
CA SER A 57 14.53 -8.53 2.68
C SER A 57 15.31 -9.78 3.10
N PHE A 58 16.65 -9.70 3.10
CA PHE A 58 17.52 -10.77 3.54
C PHE A 58 17.32 -11.10 5.04
N THR A 59 17.25 -10.09 5.90
CA THR A 59 16.99 -10.27 7.34
C THR A 59 15.62 -10.90 7.59
N VAL A 60 14.58 -10.45 6.88
CA VAL A 60 13.22 -11.04 6.99
C VAL A 60 13.23 -12.51 6.56
N GLY A 61 13.92 -12.84 5.47
CA GLY A 61 14.08 -14.22 5.01
C GLY A 61 14.81 -15.11 6.02
N LEU A 62 15.86 -14.58 6.67
CA LEU A 62 16.59 -15.30 7.71
C LEU A 62 15.71 -15.59 8.94
N VAL A 63 14.94 -14.60 9.38
CA VAL A 63 13.97 -14.79 10.47
C VAL A 63 12.91 -15.83 10.10
N GLN A 64 12.40 -15.80 8.86
CA GLN A 64 11.45 -16.79 8.38
C GLN A 64 12.02 -18.21 8.35
N LEU A 65 13.30 -18.36 7.99
CA LEU A 65 14.00 -19.65 8.00
C LEU A 65 14.15 -20.18 9.44
N ILE A 66 14.55 -19.33 10.39
CA ILE A 66 14.67 -19.70 11.81
C ILE A 66 13.30 -20.14 12.37
N LEU A 67 12.25 -19.37 12.10
CA LEU A 67 10.88 -19.69 12.52
C LEU A 67 10.37 -21.00 11.89
N SER A 68 10.74 -21.27 10.64
CA SER A 68 10.41 -22.53 9.96
C SER A 68 11.11 -23.73 10.59
N ILE A 69 12.38 -23.61 10.97
CA ILE A 69 13.12 -24.68 11.67
C ILE A 69 12.55 -24.93 13.07
N CYS A 70 12.15 -23.87 13.76
CA CYS A 70 11.53 -23.96 15.10
C CYS A 70 10.14 -24.65 15.08
N ARG A 71 9.63 -25.05 13.90
CA ARG A 71 8.31 -25.69 13.72
C ARG A 71 7.18 -24.93 14.42
N LEU A 72 7.26 -23.60 14.42
CA LEU A 72 6.24 -22.72 15.00
C LEU A 72 4.90 -22.69 14.21
N GLY A 73 4.71 -23.61 13.27
CA GLY A 73 3.48 -23.77 12.49
C GLY A 73 2.24 -24.10 13.33
N PHE A 74 2.43 -24.64 14.54
CA PHE A 74 1.32 -24.85 15.48
C PHE A 74 0.79 -23.54 16.06
N VAL A 75 1.65 -22.54 16.31
CA VAL A 75 1.26 -21.25 16.90
C VAL A 75 0.45 -20.42 15.91
N THR A 76 0.81 -20.45 14.63
CA THR A 76 0.04 -19.79 13.57
C THR A 76 -1.37 -20.38 13.42
N LEU A 77 -1.56 -21.68 13.67
CA LEU A 77 -2.88 -22.32 13.68
C LEU A 77 -3.79 -21.80 14.81
N PHE A 78 -3.25 -21.40 15.97
CA PHE A 78 -4.04 -20.79 17.06
C PHE A 78 -4.43 -19.35 16.81
N LEU A 79 -3.65 -18.60 16.03
CA LEU A 79 -3.96 -17.22 15.68
C LEU A 79 -4.99 -17.11 14.53
N SER A 80 -5.33 -18.21 13.87
CA SER A 80 -5.62 -18.25 12.42
C SER A 80 -6.82 -17.49 11.87
N ASP A 81 -7.90 -17.22 12.61
CA ASP A 81 -9.05 -16.52 12.00
C ASP A 81 -9.30 -15.14 12.60
N THR A 82 -9.33 -15.04 13.92
CA THR A 82 -9.62 -13.78 14.62
C THR A 82 -8.51 -12.75 14.41
N PHE A 83 -7.23 -13.17 14.44
CA PHE A 83 -6.11 -12.26 14.21
C PHE A 83 -6.04 -11.82 12.74
N ILE A 84 -6.28 -12.73 11.80
CA ILE A 84 -6.24 -12.40 10.37
C ILE A 84 -7.36 -11.43 10.01
N SER A 85 -8.57 -11.64 10.54
CA SER A 85 -9.70 -10.73 10.37
C SER A 85 -9.40 -9.34 10.96
N GLY A 86 -8.89 -9.29 12.20
CA GLY A 86 -8.48 -8.03 12.84
C GLY A 86 -7.35 -7.31 12.12
N TYR A 87 -6.32 -8.04 11.68
CA TYR A 87 -5.20 -7.50 10.90
C TYR A 87 -5.68 -6.94 9.55
N THR A 88 -6.58 -7.64 8.88
CA THR A 88 -7.16 -7.20 7.60
C THR A 88 -8.00 -5.95 7.78
N ALA A 89 -8.85 -5.89 8.81
CA ALA A 89 -9.65 -4.70 9.13
C ALA A 89 -8.76 -3.49 9.47
N GLY A 90 -7.75 -3.67 10.32
CA GLY A 90 -6.79 -2.61 10.65
C GLY A 90 -5.98 -2.13 9.44
N THR A 91 -5.53 -3.07 8.61
CA THR A 91 -4.84 -2.79 7.35
C THR A 91 -5.72 -2.00 6.39
N ALA A 92 -6.99 -2.36 6.23
CA ALA A 92 -7.93 -1.64 5.38
C ALA A 92 -8.06 -0.17 5.81
N VAL A 93 -8.21 0.09 7.11
CA VAL A 93 -8.27 1.46 7.65
C VAL A 93 -6.95 2.22 7.43
N LEU A 94 -5.80 1.55 7.59
CA LEU A 94 -4.49 2.14 7.36
C LEU A 94 -4.27 2.53 5.89
N VAL A 95 -4.69 1.68 4.95
CA VAL A 95 -4.61 1.95 3.50
C VAL A 95 -5.55 3.10 3.13
N LEU A 96 -6.79 3.09 3.61
CA LEU A 96 -7.74 4.19 3.39
C LEU A 96 -7.15 5.51 3.89
N THR A 97 -6.59 5.50 5.11
CA THR A 97 -5.91 6.66 5.71
C THR A 97 -4.76 7.16 4.83
N SER A 98 -3.99 6.26 4.23
CA SER A 98 -2.84 6.62 3.38
C SER A 98 -3.24 7.23 2.04
N GLN A 99 -4.44 6.90 1.54
CA GLN A 99 -5.00 7.42 0.29
C GLN A 99 -5.84 8.69 0.46
N MET A 100 -6.35 9.00 1.66
CA MET A 100 -7.15 10.21 1.90
C MET A 100 -6.48 11.51 1.39
N PRO A 101 -5.19 11.79 1.68
CA PRO A 101 -4.57 13.03 1.21
C PRO A 101 -4.58 13.21 -0.31
N ASP A 102 -4.43 12.10 -1.05
CA ASP A 102 -4.42 12.10 -2.52
C ASP A 102 -5.82 12.36 -3.08
N VAL A 103 -6.87 11.84 -2.43
CA VAL A 103 -8.28 12.08 -2.80
C VAL A 103 -8.66 13.56 -2.67
N PHE A 104 -8.16 14.24 -1.63
CA PHE A 104 -8.39 15.68 -1.41
C PHE A 104 -7.40 16.57 -2.18
N GLY A 105 -6.41 16.02 -2.89
CA GLY A 105 -5.48 16.80 -3.70
C GLY A 105 -4.58 17.77 -2.91
N ILE A 106 -4.43 17.56 -1.61
CA ILE A 106 -3.55 18.37 -0.76
C ILE A 106 -2.18 17.71 -0.78
N LYS A 107 -1.17 18.40 -1.33
CA LYS A 107 0.24 17.96 -1.26
C LYS A 107 0.75 18.13 0.18
N ILE A 108 0.41 17.19 1.05
CA ILE A 108 0.99 17.11 2.38
C ILE A 108 2.38 16.54 2.22
N GLN A 109 3.39 17.37 2.49
CA GLN A 109 4.79 16.95 2.45
C GLN A 109 4.92 15.74 3.37
N ARG A 110 5.40 14.60 2.84
CA ARG A 110 5.47 13.34 3.58
C ARG A 110 6.49 13.48 4.73
N ARG A 111 6.10 14.06 5.86
CA ARG A 111 6.92 14.06 7.07
C ARG A 111 6.96 12.67 7.66
N THR A 112 8.14 12.20 8.05
CA THR A 112 8.36 10.85 8.58
C THR A 112 8.46 10.96 10.10
N GLY A 113 7.57 10.30 10.84
CA GLY A 113 7.53 10.37 12.30
C GLY A 113 6.37 9.58 12.92
N PRO A 114 6.53 9.07 14.17
CA PRO A 114 5.43 8.44 14.90
C PRO A 114 4.32 9.47 15.14
N LEU A 115 3.05 9.08 14.95
CA LEU A 115 1.84 9.93 15.00
C LEU A 115 1.53 10.80 13.77
N LYS A 116 2.28 10.68 12.66
CA LYS A 116 2.01 11.43 11.41
C LYS A 116 0.56 11.32 10.95
N ILE A 117 -0.06 10.16 11.08
CA ILE A 117 -1.45 9.91 10.68
C ILE A 117 -2.42 10.92 11.34
N ILE A 118 -2.29 11.13 12.65
CA ILE A 118 -3.17 12.06 13.39
C ILE A 118 -2.90 13.51 12.96
N TYR A 119 -1.63 13.89 12.80
CA TYR A 119 -1.28 15.22 12.29
C TYR A 119 -1.79 15.47 10.87
N VAL A 120 -1.73 14.45 10.00
CA VAL A 120 -2.30 14.50 8.65
C VAL A 120 -3.80 14.74 8.72
N TYR A 121 -4.54 14.04 9.58
CA TYR A 121 -5.97 14.28 9.74
C TYR A 121 -6.28 15.70 10.23
N ILE A 122 -5.57 16.19 11.25
CA ILE A 122 -5.76 17.55 11.77
C ILE A 122 -5.46 18.61 10.70
N GLU A 123 -4.36 18.43 9.95
CA GLU A 123 -3.95 19.34 8.89
C GLU A 123 -4.90 19.28 7.68
N LEU A 124 -5.44 18.09 7.38
CA LEU A 124 -6.46 17.88 6.35
C LEU A 124 -7.75 18.62 6.71
N PHE A 125 -8.27 18.47 7.92
CA PHE A 125 -9.47 19.22 8.36
C PHE A 125 -9.25 20.74 8.36
N LYS A 126 -8.03 21.20 8.64
CA LYS A 126 -7.70 22.63 8.65
C LYS A 126 -7.53 23.22 7.24
N ARG A 127 -6.99 22.44 6.29
CA ARG A 127 -6.80 22.85 4.87
C ARG A 127 -7.92 22.41 3.94
N LEU A 128 -8.97 21.76 4.45
CA LEU A 128 -10.14 21.33 3.66
C LEU A 128 -10.77 22.48 2.87
N ARG A 129 -10.66 23.71 3.38
CA ARG A 129 -11.22 24.93 2.75
C ARG A 129 -10.36 25.50 1.60
N GLU A 130 -9.09 25.13 1.50
CA GLU A 130 -8.18 25.50 0.39
C GLU A 130 -8.01 24.36 -0.64
N THR A 131 -8.84 23.33 -0.55
CA THR A 131 -8.76 22.15 -1.41
C THR A 131 -9.09 22.49 -2.87
N ASN A 132 -8.31 21.93 -3.80
CA ASN A 132 -8.58 22.03 -5.23
C ASN A 132 -9.79 21.17 -5.60
N PHE A 133 -10.93 21.83 -5.85
CA PHE A 133 -12.18 21.19 -6.26
C PHE A 133 -12.03 20.28 -7.49
N VAL A 134 -11.09 20.59 -8.40
CA VAL A 134 -10.84 19.78 -9.61
C VAL A 134 -10.36 18.39 -9.24
N THR A 135 -9.40 18.27 -8.32
CA THR A 135 -8.86 16.97 -7.90
C THR A 135 -9.91 16.13 -7.18
N LEU A 136 -10.78 16.78 -6.41
CA LEU A 136 -11.88 16.12 -5.70
C LEU A 136 -12.93 15.57 -6.68
N ILE A 137 -13.29 16.33 -7.72
CA ILE A 137 -14.22 15.85 -8.74
C ILE A 137 -13.63 14.65 -9.50
N ILE A 138 -12.34 14.71 -9.85
CA ILE A 138 -11.64 13.61 -10.54
C ILE A 138 -11.63 12.35 -9.65
N SER A 139 -11.24 12.47 -8.38
CA SER A 139 -11.17 11.32 -7.46
C SER A 139 -12.55 10.69 -7.20
N ILE A 140 -13.59 11.51 -7.03
CA ILE A 140 -14.98 11.02 -6.90
C ILE A 140 -15.45 10.35 -8.20
N SER A 141 -15.19 10.95 -9.35
CA SER A 141 -15.60 10.38 -10.64
C SER A 141 -14.94 9.03 -10.90
N ALA A 142 -13.66 8.89 -10.57
CA ALA A 142 -12.92 7.63 -10.62
C ALA A 142 -13.49 6.59 -9.63
N MET A 143 -13.79 7.00 -8.39
CA MET A 143 -14.38 6.12 -7.38
C MET A 143 -15.74 5.55 -7.84
N ILE A 144 -16.60 6.41 -8.40
CA ILE A 144 -17.92 6.02 -8.94
C ILE A 144 -17.77 5.10 -10.14
N SER A 145 -16.83 5.39 -11.05
CA SER A 145 -16.56 4.56 -12.22
C SER A 145 -16.13 3.15 -11.80
N ILE A 146 -15.15 3.03 -10.90
CA ILE A 146 -14.67 1.73 -10.39
C ILE A 146 -15.78 0.98 -9.64
N TYR A 147 -16.58 1.68 -8.83
CA TYR A 147 -17.71 1.08 -8.12
C TYR A 147 -18.77 0.55 -9.09
N THR A 148 -19.14 1.31 -10.11
CA THR A 148 -20.12 0.91 -11.14
C THR A 148 -19.62 -0.30 -11.91
N VAL A 149 -18.34 -0.33 -12.28
CA VAL A 149 -17.72 -1.48 -12.95
C VAL A 149 -17.78 -2.73 -12.06
N LYS A 150 -17.45 -2.61 -10.77
CA LYS A 150 -17.53 -3.75 -9.85
C LYS A 150 -18.96 -4.23 -9.61
N GLU A 151 -19.90 -3.33 -9.35
CA GLU A 151 -21.26 -3.70 -8.97
C GLU A 151 -22.14 -4.10 -10.16
N PHE A 152 -21.93 -3.53 -11.36
CA PHE A 152 -22.74 -3.83 -12.54
C PHE A 152 -22.05 -4.77 -13.53
N ILE A 153 -20.76 -4.54 -13.83
CA ILE A 153 -20.06 -5.31 -14.87
C ILE A 153 -19.62 -6.67 -14.34
N GLU A 154 -19.13 -6.80 -13.09
CA GLU A 154 -18.75 -8.13 -12.57
C GLU A 154 -19.92 -9.14 -12.51
N PRO A 155 -21.13 -8.79 -12.02
CA PRO A 155 -22.25 -9.74 -12.05
C PRO A 155 -22.79 -9.99 -13.46
N ALA A 156 -22.80 -8.98 -14.35
CA ALA A 156 -23.19 -9.17 -15.74
C ALA A 156 -22.20 -10.08 -16.51
N TYR A 157 -20.90 -9.88 -16.29
CA TYR A 157 -19.82 -10.66 -16.90
C TYR A 157 -19.75 -12.09 -16.33
N LYS A 158 -19.97 -12.27 -15.02
CA LYS A 158 -20.12 -13.60 -14.41
C LYS A 158 -21.33 -14.36 -14.98
N ARG A 159 -22.43 -13.68 -15.31
CA ARG A 159 -23.59 -14.31 -15.95
C ARG A 159 -23.28 -14.78 -17.38
N LEU A 160 -22.50 -14.01 -18.14
CA LEU A 160 -22.07 -14.36 -19.51
C LEU A 160 -21.05 -15.51 -19.54
N ILE A 161 -20.05 -15.51 -18.66
CA ILE A 161 -19.02 -16.58 -18.62
C ILE A 161 -19.56 -17.92 -18.09
N LYS A 162 -20.63 -17.91 -17.29
CA LYS A 162 -21.26 -19.15 -16.79
C LYS A 162 -21.79 -20.06 -17.93
N GLN A 163 -22.04 -19.50 -19.12
CA GLN A 163 -22.40 -20.25 -20.33
C GLN A 163 -21.21 -20.97 -21.00
N CYS A 164 -19.98 -20.47 -20.81
CA CYS A 164 -18.78 -21.06 -21.38
C CYS A 164 -18.02 -21.91 -20.35
N LYS A 165 -18.36 -23.20 -20.29
CA LYS A 165 -17.73 -24.23 -19.42
C LYS A 165 -16.19 -24.34 -19.58
N ILE A 166 -15.63 -23.84 -20.68
CA ILE A 166 -14.20 -23.93 -21.05
C ILE A 166 -13.30 -22.88 -20.37
N PHE A 167 -13.86 -21.74 -19.92
CA PHE A 167 -13.07 -20.58 -19.44
C PHE A 167 -12.90 -20.52 -17.92
N ARG A 168 -13.14 -21.63 -17.22
CA ARG A 168 -13.00 -21.71 -15.75
C ARG A 168 -11.54 -21.69 -15.26
N GLN A 169 -10.60 -22.03 -16.14
CA GLN A 169 -9.18 -22.16 -15.80
C GLN A 169 -8.35 -20.93 -16.20
N VAL A 170 -8.93 -20.02 -16.98
CA VAL A 170 -8.31 -18.77 -17.37
C VAL A 170 -9.14 -17.64 -16.75
N GLN A 171 -8.96 -17.43 -15.44
CA GLN A 171 -9.32 -16.15 -14.86
C GLN A 171 -8.38 -15.09 -15.47
N ILE A 172 -8.74 -14.52 -16.62
CA ILE A 172 -8.16 -13.25 -17.03
C ILE A 172 -8.99 -12.21 -16.28
N PRO A 173 -8.49 -11.65 -15.15
CA PRO A 173 -9.08 -10.42 -14.64
C PRO A 173 -8.96 -9.40 -15.76
N ILE A 174 -10.08 -8.87 -16.25
CA ILE A 174 -10.05 -7.75 -17.18
C ILE A 174 -9.24 -6.65 -16.45
N PRO A 175 -8.18 -6.11 -17.05
CA PRO A 175 -7.40 -5.05 -16.44
C PRO A 175 -8.21 -3.75 -16.54
N ILE A 176 -9.25 -3.66 -15.71
CA ILE A 176 -10.13 -2.49 -15.58
C ILE A 176 -9.34 -1.25 -15.15
N GLU A 177 -8.24 -1.45 -14.43
CA GLU A 177 -7.26 -0.41 -14.07
C GLU A 177 -6.55 0.17 -15.31
N LEU A 178 -6.34 -0.62 -16.37
CA LEU A 178 -5.67 -0.16 -17.59
C LEU A 178 -6.62 0.63 -18.50
N ILE A 179 -7.92 0.30 -18.52
CA ILE A 179 -8.94 1.01 -19.31
C ILE A 179 -9.32 2.36 -18.68
N VAL A 180 -9.25 2.49 -17.35
CA VAL A 180 -9.51 3.76 -16.66
C VAL A 180 -8.31 4.71 -16.72
N VAL A 181 -7.09 4.16 -16.80
CA VAL A 181 -5.84 4.94 -16.84
C VAL A 181 -5.42 5.31 -18.27
N CYS A 182 -5.81 4.54 -19.29
CA CYS A 182 -5.69 4.90 -20.70
C CYS A 182 -6.78 5.87 -21.15
#